data_AF-A0AAI9F211-F1
#
_entry.id   AF-A0AAI9F211-F1
#
_cell.length_a   1.000
_cell.length_b   1.000
_cell.length_c   1.000
_cell.angle_alpha   90.00
_cell.angle_beta   90.00
_cell.angle_gamma   90.00
#
_symmetry.space_group_name_H-M   'P 1'
#
loop_
_entity.id
_entity.type
_entity.pdbx_description
1 polymer ?
#
loop_
_entity_poly.entity_id
_entity_poly.type
_entity_poly.pdbx_seq_one_letter_code
_entity_poly.pdbx_strand_id
1 'polypeptide(L)'
;MSEINIKKNYFEFKNALSKGDTKSAEEAFRKAFEDAFVLYQLKLTNNEKFNLQNDEELFAVVTLFDNMIGFWKEGLIDEGIAFAESMIDLVDSPKLKEMFKGYSLGMQAGLSVDEFLKEYVDLSKIDAEFPQFLCNFKEKIKELID
;
A
#
# COMPACT_ATOMS: atom_id res chain seq x y z
N MET A 1 -9.26 -2.44 -23.89
CA MET A 1 -8.55 -2.67 -22.62
C MET A 1 -8.75 -4.12 -22.27
N SER A 2 -7.70 -4.84 -21.88
CA SER A 2 -7.83 -6.14 -21.22
C SER A 2 -8.71 -5.99 -19.98
N GLU A 3 -9.38 -7.07 -19.59
CA GLU A 3 -10.18 -7.11 -18.36
C GLU A 3 -9.25 -6.89 -17.15
N ILE A 4 -9.52 -5.84 -16.36
CA ILE A 4 -8.78 -5.53 -15.11
C ILE A 4 -9.08 -6.63 -14.11
N ASN A 5 -8.04 -7.29 -13.59
CA ASN A 5 -8.16 -8.44 -12.70
C ASN A 5 -7.23 -8.32 -11.48
N ILE A 6 -7.14 -7.13 -10.89
CA ILE A 6 -6.20 -6.78 -9.82
C ILE A 6 -6.48 -7.64 -8.59
N LYS A 7 -7.73 -7.70 -8.12
CA LYS A 7 -8.09 -8.48 -6.92
C LYS A 7 -7.71 -9.93 -7.07
N LYS A 8 -8.06 -10.54 -8.21
CA LYS A 8 -7.72 -11.94 -8.51
C LYS A 8 -6.21 -12.17 -8.50
N ASN A 9 -5.45 -11.36 -9.24
CA ASN A 9 -4.01 -11.48 -9.33
C ASN A 9 -3.33 -11.26 -7.97
N TYR A 10 -3.85 -10.33 -7.15
CA TYR A 10 -3.36 -10.11 -5.80
C TYR A 10 -3.58 -11.34 -4.90
N PHE A 11 -4.75 -11.99 -4.97
CA PHE A 11 -4.98 -13.23 -4.23
C PHE A 11 -4.10 -14.39 -4.72
N GLU A 12 -3.87 -14.50 -6.03
CA GLU A 12 -2.93 -15.47 -6.59
C GLU A 12 -1.52 -15.24 -6.04
N PHE A 13 -1.08 -13.98 -5.94
CA PHE A 13 0.16 -13.58 -5.29
C PHE A 13 0.24 -14.05 -3.83
N LYS A 14 -0.76 -13.73 -3.00
CA LYS A 14 -0.77 -14.14 -1.57
C LYS A 14 -0.77 -15.67 -1.42
N ASN A 15 -1.49 -16.38 -2.29
CA ASN A 15 -1.57 -17.84 -2.29
C ASN A 15 -0.26 -18.51 -2.75
N ALA A 16 0.46 -17.91 -3.70
CA ALA A 16 1.77 -18.40 -4.11
C ALA A 16 2.81 -18.16 -3.01
N LEU A 17 2.81 -16.97 -2.39
CA LEU A 17 3.68 -16.64 -1.25
C LEU A 17 3.49 -17.62 -0.07
N SER A 18 2.24 -17.95 0.29
CA SER A 18 1.97 -18.86 1.41
C SER A 18 2.49 -20.29 1.17
N LYS A 19 2.76 -20.64 -0.09
CA LYS A 19 3.33 -21.94 -0.51
C LYS A 19 4.85 -21.88 -0.71
N GLY A 20 5.47 -20.70 -0.56
CA GLY A 20 6.89 -20.49 -0.87
C GLY A 20 7.22 -20.50 -2.36
N ASP A 21 6.21 -20.40 -3.24
CA ASP A 21 6.42 -20.31 -4.69
C ASP A 21 6.66 -18.86 -5.12
N THR A 22 7.92 -18.43 -4.99
CA THR A 22 8.34 -17.06 -5.25
C THR A 22 8.15 -16.65 -6.71
N LYS A 23 8.34 -17.56 -7.66
CA LYS A 23 8.21 -17.27 -9.09
C LYS A 23 6.75 -16.96 -9.45
N SER A 24 5.82 -17.81 -9.02
CA SER A 24 4.39 -17.58 -9.26
C SER A 24 3.90 -16.34 -8.51
N ALA A 25 4.43 -16.09 -7.31
CA ALA A 25 4.11 -14.88 -6.54
C ALA A 25 4.53 -13.61 -7.29
N GLU A 26 5.77 -13.56 -7.79
CA GLU A 26 6.29 -12.42 -8.55
C GLU A 26 5.47 -12.17 -9.82
N GLU A 27 5.14 -13.23 -10.57
CA GLU A 27 4.34 -13.10 -11.80
C GLU A 27 2.93 -12.57 -11.49
N ALA A 28 2.27 -13.09 -10.46
CA ALA A 28 0.94 -12.65 -10.07
C ALA A 28 0.94 -11.21 -9.53
N PHE A 29 1.93 -10.85 -8.71
CA PHE A 29 2.07 -9.48 -8.20
C PHE A 29 2.32 -8.49 -9.34
N ARG A 30 3.19 -8.83 -10.30
CA ARG A 30 3.46 -7.98 -11.46
C ARG A 30 2.18 -7.69 -12.25
N LYS A 31 1.36 -8.71 -12.52
CA LYS A 31 0.06 -8.53 -13.21
C LYS A 31 -0.89 -7.62 -12.42
N ALA A 32 -0.99 -7.82 -11.11
CA ALA A 32 -1.80 -6.95 -10.25
C ALA A 32 -1.29 -5.50 -10.27
N PHE A 33 0.03 -5.33 -10.20
CA PHE A 33 0.67 -4.02 -10.15
C PHE A 33 0.54 -3.27 -11.47
N GLU A 34 0.73 -3.93 -12.62
CA GLU A 34 0.56 -3.31 -13.94
C GLU A 34 -0.85 -2.73 -14.11
N ASP A 35 -1.89 -3.50 -13.78
CA ASP A 35 -3.28 -3.04 -13.82
C ASP A 35 -3.55 -1.93 -12.79
N ALA A 36 -3.03 -2.06 -11.55
CA ALA A 36 -3.20 -1.07 -10.50
C ALA A 36 -2.50 0.25 -10.84
N PHE A 37 -1.33 0.20 -11.47
CA PHE A 37 -0.57 1.36 -11.89
C PHE A 37 -1.24 2.08 -13.06
N VAL A 38 -1.85 1.35 -14.01
CA VAL A 38 -2.70 1.95 -15.04
C VAL A 38 -3.87 2.71 -14.40
N LEU A 39 -4.55 2.13 -13.41
CA LEU A 39 -5.61 2.84 -12.68
C LEU A 39 -5.07 4.08 -11.96
N TYR A 40 -3.95 3.98 -11.27
CA TYR A 40 -3.31 5.11 -10.60
C TYR A 40 -3.02 6.28 -11.56
N GLN A 41 -2.46 5.99 -12.74
CA GLN A 41 -2.19 7.01 -13.75
C GLN A 41 -3.48 7.65 -14.30
N LEU A 42 -4.53 6.86 -14.51
CA LEU A 42 -5.85 7.37 -14.92
C LEU A 42 -6.45 8.29 -13.84
N LYS A 43 -6.38 7.90 -12.57
CA LYS A 43 -6.88 8.69 -11.44
C LYS A 43 -6.15 10.03 -11.31
N LEU A 44 -4.82 10.03 -11.42
CA LEU A 44 -4.03 11.26 -11.48
C LEU A 44 -4.43 12.15 -12.66
N THR A 45 -4.51 11.59 -13.86
CA THR A 45 -4.81 12.34 -15.09
C THR A 45 -6.20 12.99 -15.03
N ASN A 46 -7.17 12.27 -14.47
CA ASN A 46 -8.56 12.73 -14.40
C ASN A 46 -8.88 13.52 -13.12
N ASN A 47 -7.91 13.68 -12.21
CA ASN A 47 -8.12 14.24 -10.86
C ASN A 47 -9.26 13.53 -10.11
N GLU A 48 -9.27 12.20 -10.17
CA GLU A 48 -10.24 11.33 -9.53
C GLU A 48 -9.65 10.61 -8.33
N LYS A 49 -10.50 10.30 -7.36
CA LYS A 49 -10.14 9.43 -6.23
C LYS A 49 -10.43 7.97 -6.55
N PHE A 50 -9.72 7.07 -5.88
CA PHE A 50 -10.08 5.65 -5.85
C PHE A 50 -11.42 5.44 -5.16
N ASN A 51 -12.30 4.68 -5.79
CA ASN A 51 -13.55 4.22 -5.20
C ASN A 51 -13.29 2.98 -4.33
N LEU A 52 -13.11 3.18 -3.03
CA LEU A 52 -12.81 2.10 -2.09
C LEU A 52 -13.95 1.09 -1.89
N GLN A 53 -15.14 1.35 -2.42
CA GLN A 53 -16.27 0.39 -2.44
C GLN A 53 -16.24 -0.53 -3.67
N ASN A 54 -15.41 -0.20 -4.67
CA ASN A 54 -15.14 -1.08 -5.79
C ASN A 54 -13.95 -1.98 -5.43
N ASP A 55 -14.15 -3.28 -5.54
CA ASP A 55 -13.16 -4.29 -5.20
C ASP A 55 -11.84 -4.13 -5.99
N GLU A 56 -11.90 -3.87 -7.30
CA GLU A 56 -10.70 -3.73 -8.13
C GLU A 56 -9.92 -2.45 -7.78
N GLU A 57 -10.62 -1.34 -7.54
CA GLU A 57 -9.99 -0.10 -7.11
C GLU A 57 -9.43 -0.20 -5.68
N LEU A 58 -10.11 -0.91 -4.77
CA LEU A 58 -9.59 -1.18 -3.43
C LEU A 58 -8.30 -2.00 -3.50
N PHE A 59 -8.31 -3.10 -4.25
CA PHE A 59 -7.13 -3.94 -4.42
C PHE A 59 -6.02 -3.27 -5.25
N ALA A 60 -6.36 -2.27 -6.07
CA ALA A 60 -5.35 -1.40 -6.67
C ALA A 60 -4.58 -0.65 -5.58
N VAL A 61 -5.27 0.01 -4.64
CA VAL A 61 -4.64 0.70 -3.51
C VAL A 61 -3.82 -0.26 -2.65
N VAL A 62 -4.29 -1.49 -2.41
CA VAL A 62 -3.53 -2.52 -1.68
C VAL A 62 -2.24 -2.88 -2.38
N THR A 63 -2.32 -3.19 -3.68
CA THR A 63 -1.16 -3.61 -4.48
C THR A 63 -0.12 -2.50 -4.56
N LEU A 64 -0.59 -1.27 -4.76
CA LEU A 64 0.24 -0.08 -4.80
C LEU A 64 0.92 0.20 -3.45
N PHE A 65 0.19 0.04 -2.35
CA PHE A 65 0.76 0.15 -1.00
C PHE A 65 1.85 -0.91 -0.76
N ASP A 66 1.60 -2.18 -1.10
CA ASP A 66 2.61 -3.25 -0.97
C ASP A 66 3.86 -2.93 -1.82
N ASN A 67 3.68 -2.36 -3.01
CA ASN A 67 4.79 -1.93 -3.86
C ASN A 67 5.59 -0.77 -3.22
N MET A 68 4.91 0.20 -2.58
CA MET A 68 5.56 1.28 -1.82
C MET A 68 6.43 0.72 -0.68
N ILE A 69 5.96 -0.32 0.02
CA ILE A 69 6.78 -1.01 1.03
C ILE A 69 8.01 -1.66 0.38
N GLY A 70 7.87 -2.18 -0.85
CA GLY A 70 8.98 -2.67 -1.67
C GLY A 70 10.04 -1.59 -1.92
N PHE A 71 9.63 -0.41 -2.38
CA PHE A 71 10.54 0.74 -2.56
C PHE A 71 11.28 1.07 -1.27
N TRP A 72 10.58 1.14 -0.14
CA TRP A 72 11.21 1.38 1.16
C TRP A 72 12.24 0.29 1.51
N LYS A 73 11.91 -0.99 1.32
CA LYS A 73 12.86 -2.10 1.58
C LYS A 73 14.10 -2.05 0.68
N GLU A 74 13.96 -1.53 -0.54
CA GLU A 74 15.06 -1.41 -1.51
C GLU A 74 15.88 -0.11 -1.33
N GLY A 75 15.50 0.76 -0.39
CA GLY A 75 16.17 2.04 -0.14
C GLY A 75 15.77 3.15 -1.12
N LEU A 76 14.72 2.95 -1.90
CA LEU A 76 14.10 3.95 -2.78
C LEU A 76 13.16 4.85 -1.97
N ILE A 77 13.77 5.58 -1.02
CA ILE A 77 13.04 6.35 0.01
C ILE A 77 12.26 7.52 -0.60
N ASP A 78 12.88 8.27 -1.51
CA ASP A 78 12.25 9.43 -2.15
C ASP A 78 11.03 9.01 -2.98
N GLU A 79 11.13 7.90 -3.72
CA GLU A 79 10.03 7.32 -4.48
C GLU A 79 8.91 6.83 -3.56
N GLY A 80 9.26 6.18 -2.44
CA GLY A 80 8.29 5.73 -1.43
C GLY A 80 7.52 6.89 -0.81
N ILE A 81 8.20 7.98 -0.45
CA ILE A 81 7.59 9.19 0.12
C ILE A 81 6.68 9.87 -0.89
N ALA A 82 7.17 10.12 -2.11
CA ALA A 82 6.38 10.78 -3.16
C ALA A 82 5.13 9.96 -3.51
N PHE A 83 5.24 8.63 -3.48
CA PHE A 83 4.11 7.73 -3.66
C PHE A 83 3.09 7.87 -2.52
N ALA A 84 3.54 7.81 -1.26
CA ALA A 84 2.67 7.99 -0.10
C ALA A 84 1.93 9.34 -0.14
N GLU A 85 2.61 10.41 -0.49
CA GLU A 85 2.03 11.76 -0.64
C GLU A 85 0.95 11.79 -1.72
N SER A 86 1.23 11.21 -2.90
CA SER A 86 0.24 11.10 -3.96
C SER A 86 -1.01 10.34 -3.51
N MET A 87 -0.83 9.27 -2.75
CA MET A 87 -1.96 8.45 -2.28
C MET A 87 -2.84 9.18 -1.27
N ILE A 88 -2.31 10.12 -0.49
CA ILE A 88 -3.11 10.96 0.44
C ILE A 88 -4.18 11.76 -0.31
N ASP A 89 -3.88 12.20 -1.53
CA ASP A 89 -4.81 12.96 -2.37
C ASP A 89 -5.78 12.05 -3.12
N LEU A 90 -5.33 10.86 -3.52
CA LEU A 90 -6.10 9.91 -4.34
C LEU A 90 -7.06 9.02 -3.56
N VAL A 91 -6.97 8.93 -2.23
CA VAL A 91 -7.94 8.17 -1.42
C VAL A 91 -8.90 9.10 -0.68
N ASP A 92 -10.16 8.68 -0.54
CA ASP A 92 -11.17 9.42 0.25
C ASP A 92 -11.51 8.73 1.58
N SER A 93 -10.48 8.31 2.31
CA SER A 93 -10.63 7.70 3.63
C SER A 93 -9.69 8.40 4.62
N PRO A 94 -10.21 9.06 5.68
CA PRO A 94 -9.36 9.64 6.72
C PRO A 94 -8.36 8.63 7.29
N LYS A 95 -8.81 7.38 7.52
CA LYS A 95 -7.99 6.28 8.01
C LYS A 95 -6.84 5.94 7.07
N LEU A 96 -7.10 5.78 5.77
CA LEU A 96 -6.04 5.48 4.80
C LEU A 96 -5.11 6.67 4.58
N LYS A 97 -5.61 7.91 4.66
CA LYS A 97 -4.75 9.11 4.63
C LYS A 97 -3.80 9.14 5.82
N GLU A 98 -4.29 8.83 7.02
CA GLU A 98 -3.44 8.70 8.20
C GLU A 98 -2.41 7.58 8.02
N MET A 99 -2.79 6.44 7.45
CA MET A 99 -1.87 5.36 7.10
C MET A 99 -0.74 5.87 6.20
N PHE A 100 -1.04 6.43 5.02
CA PHE A 100 0.00 6.90 4.11
C PHE A 100 0.90 7.98 4.73
N LYS A 101 0.32 8.90 5.53
CA LYS A 101 1.11 9.86 6.32
C LYS A 101 2.07 9.16 7.28
N GLY A 102 1.58 8.21 8.09
CA GLY A 102 2.42 7.50 9.06
C GLY A 102 3.57 6.74 8.42
N TYR A 103 3.33 6.07 7.28
CA TYR A 103 4.39 5.41 6.52
C TYR A 103 5.38 6.40 5.92
N SER A 104 4.91 7.55 5.39
CA SER A 104 5.78 8.63 4.92
C SER A 104 6.69 9.17 6.04
N LEU A 105 6.13 9.39 7.24
CA LEU A 105 6.90 9.82 8.41
C LEU A 105 7.98 8.79 8.80
N GLY A 106 7.65 7.50 8.76
CA GLY A 106 8.63 6.44 9.03
C GLY A 106 9.81 6.46 8.05
N MET A 107 9.52 6.68 6.76
CA MET A 107 10.54 6.85 5.72
C MET A 107 11.37 8.13 5.92
N GLN A 108 10.71 9.26 6.22
CA GLN A 108 11.38 10.55 6.48
C GLN A 108 12.28 10.50 7.72
N ALA A 109 11.91 9.73 8.74
CA ALA A 109 12.71 9.51 9.94
C ALA A 109 13.93 8.60 9.70
N GLY A 110 14.12 8.07 8.49
CA GLY A 110 15.24 7.19 8.14
C GLY A 110 15.17 5.82 8.80
N LEU A 111 13.99 5.39 9.23
CA LEU A 111 13.80 4.07 9.85
C LEU A 111 13.82 2.97 8.79
N SER A 112 14.29 1.78 9.16
CA SER A 112 14.02 0.60 8.34
C SER A 112 12.53 0.20 8.44
N VAL A 113 12.01 -0.48 7.42
CA VAL A 113 10.64 -1.03 7.44
C VAL A 113 10.40 -1.88 8.70
N ASP A 114 11.35 -2.74 9.05
CA ASP A 114 11.19 -3.66 10.18
C ASP A 114 11.17 -2.92 11.52
N GLU A 115 12.03 -1.91 11.71
CA GLU A 115 11.99 -1.03 12.88
C GLU A 115 10.66 -0.26 12.95
N PHE A 116 10.21 0.29 11.82
CA PHE A 116 8.96 1.05 11.78
C PHE A 116 7.75 0.18 12.16
N LEU A 117 7.61 -0.98 11.53
CA LEU A 117 6.52 -1.92 11.79
C LEU A 117 6.54 -2.38 13.25
N LYS A 118 7.73 -2.65 13.80
CA LYS A 118 7.88 -3.09 15.20
C LYS A 118 7.53 -1.98 16.18
N GLU A 119 8.03 -0.77 15.98
CA GLU A 119 7.95 0.29 16.98
C GLU A 119 6.63 1.08 16.90
N TYR A 120 6.06 1.24 15.71
CA TYR A 120 4.97 2.19 15.47
C TYR A 120 3.67 1.58 14.94
N VAL A 121 3.68 0.39 14.33
CA VAL A 121 2.47 -0.27 13.84
C VAL A 121 1.91 -1.25 14.88
N ASP A 122 0.61 -1.20 15.14
CA ASP A 122 -0.10 -2.11 16.05
C ASP A 122 -0.55 -3.37 15.31
N LEU A 123 0.36 -4.32 15.15
CA LEU A 123 0.12 -5.61 14.50
C LEU A 123 -0.83 -6.54 15.30
N SER A 124 -1.21 -6.17 16.53
CA SER A 124 -2.20 -6.94 17.31
C SER A 124 -3.65 -6.65 16.92
N LYS A 125 -3.87 -5.61 16.11
CA LYS A 125 -5.19 -5.17 15.68
C LYS A 125 -5.33 -5.23 14.17
N ILE A 126 -6.37 -5.91 13.72
CA ILE A 126 -6.85 -5.84 12.34
C ILE A 126 -7.91 -4.74 12.31
N ASP A 127 -7.77 -3.79 11.38
CA ASP A 127 -8.79 -2.75 11.18
C ASP A 127 -10.06 -3.38 10.59
N ALA A 128 -11.23 -2.99 11.10
CA ALA A 128 -12.50 -3.58 10.72
C ALA A 128 -12.99 -3.13 9.33
N GLU A 129 -12.64 -1.90 8.94
CA GLU A 129 -13.02 -1.32 7.64
C GLU A 129 -11.99 -1.68 6.56
N PHE A 130 -10.72 -1.73 6.95
CA PHE A 130 -9.58 -1.93 6.05
C PHE A 130 -8.68 -3.11 6.50
N PRO A 131 -9.21 -4.34 6.63
CA PRO A 131 -8.47 -5.49 7.16
C PRO A 131 -7.26 -5.91 6.30
N GLN A 132 -7.21 -5.49 5.04
CA GLN A 132 -6.13 -5.72 4.10
C GLN A 132 -4.93 -4.77 4.29
N PHE A 133 -5.06 -3.76 5.14
CA PHE A 133 -4.02 -2.75 5.39
C PHE A 133 -3.45 -2.82 6.81
N LEU A 134 -2.19 -2.41 6.95
CA LEU A 134 -1.53 -2.22 8.25
C LEU A 134 -1.71 -0.78 8.73
N CYS A 135 -2.96 -0.35 8.91
CA CYS A 135 -3.32 1.06 9.16
C CYS A 135 -3.50 1.44 10.63
N ASN A 136 -3.32 0.50 11.56
CA ASN A 136 -3.37 0.78 12.99
C ASN A 136 -1.98 1.16 13.51
N PHE A 137 -1.84 2.38 14.04
CA PHE A 137 -0.62 2.82 14.68
C PHE A 137 -0.73 2.76 16.21
N LYS A 138 0.41 2.53 16.85
CA LYS A 138 0.59 2.72 18.29
C LYS A 138 0.63 4.22 18.58
N GLU A 139 0.28 4.61 19.81
CA GLU A 139 0.39 6.01 20.26
C GLU A 139 1.79 6.60 20.04
N LYS A 140 2.82 5.75 20.05
CA LYS A 140 4.22 6.10 19.78
C LYS A 140 4.44 6.79 18.43
N ILE A 141 3.57 6.61 17.43
CA ILE A 141 3.68 7.28 16.12
C ILE A 141 3.74 8.81 16.24
N LYS A 142 3.18 9.38 17.32
CA LYS A 142 3.24 10.81 17.61
C LYS A 142 4.67 11.34 17.80
N GLU A 143 5.63 10.47 18.14
CA GLU A 143 7.05 10.83 18.22
C GLU A 143 7.65 11.20 16.85
N LEU A 144 6.98 10.84 15.73
CA LEU A 144 7.40 11.18 14.37
C LEU A 144 6.71 12.43 13.82
N ILE A 145 5.79 13.03 14.56
CA ILE A 145 5.04 14.24 14.19
C ILE A 145 5.59 15.36 15.08
N ASP A 146 6.68 16.01 14.66
CA ASP A 146 7.19 17.19 15.37
C ASP A 146 6.15 18.34 15.42
#